data_AF-A0A1S4ERG4-F1
#
_entry.id   AF-A0A1S4ERG4-F1
#
_cell.length_a   1.000
_cell.length_b   1.000
_cell.length_c   1.000
_cell.angle_alpha   90.00
_cell.angle_beta   90.00
_cell.angle_gamma   90.00
#
_symmetry.space_group_name_H-M   'P 1'
#
loop_
_entity.id
_entity.type
_entity.pdbx_description
1 polymer ?
#
loop_
_entity_poly.entity_id
_entity_poly.type
_entity_poly.pdbx_seq_one_letter_code
_entity_poly.pdbx_strand_id
1 'polypeptide(L)'
;TRDLCRGAEIVVATPGRLIDFLESGTTNVNRITYLVLDEADRMLDMGFEPQIRKIIQMTRPDRQTLMWSATWPREIQKLAK
;
A
#
# COMPACT_ATOMS: atom_id res chain seq x y z
N THR A 1 -9.21 11.82 9.56
CA THR A 1 -9.88 12.32 8.33
C THR A 1 -9.54 13.77 8.03
N ARG A 2 -9.61 14.70 9.00
CA ARG A 2 -9.27 16.13 8.77
C ARG A 2 -7.88 16.37 8.14
N ASP A 3 -6.87 15.59 8.49
CA ASP A 3 -5.51 15.80 7.99
C ASP A 3 -5.32 15.32 6.53
N LEU A 4 -5.93 14.19 6.16
CA LEU A 4 -5.92 13.71 4.77
C LEU A 4 -6.61 14.69 3.81
N CYS A 5 -7.64 15.41 4.29
CA CYS A 5 -8.32 16.44 3.49
C CYS A 5 -7.48 17.72 3.34
N ARG A 6 -6.48 17.95 4.20
CA ARG A 6 -5.53 19.09 4.08
C ARG A 6 -4.33 18.76 3.20
N GLY A 7 -4.17 17.49 2.83
CA GLY A 7 -2.99 16.97 2.14
C GLY A 7 -1.95 16.46 3.13
N ALA A 8 -1.27 15.39 2.75
CA ALA A 8 -0.17 14.81 3.50
C ALA A 8 0.90 14.32 2.52
N GLU A 9 2.16 14.63 2.80
CA GLU A 9 3.31 14.17 2.01
C GLU A 9 3.70 12.73 2.36
N ILE A 10 3.48 12.32 3.61
CA ILE A 10 3.77 10.97 4.11
C ILE A 10 2.51 10.41 4.77
N VAL A 11 2.13 9.20 4.36
CA VAL A 11 0.99 8.47 4.93
C VAL A 11 1.46 7.09 5.36
N VAL A 12 1.26 6.78 6.65
CA VAL A 12 1.43 5.43 7.20
C VAL A 12 0.03 4.89 7.50
N ALA A 13 -0.33 3.75 6.92
CA ALA A 13 -1.66 3.19 7.04
C ALA A 13 -1.66 1.67 6.94
N THR A 14 -2.63 1.04 7.59
CA THR A 14 -2.94 -0.38 7.37
C THR A 14 -3.78 -0.53 6.09
N PRO A 15 -3.62 -1.63 5.32
CA PRO A 15 -4.23 -1.76 3.99
C PRO A 15 -5.75 -1.59 3.99
N GLY A 16 -6.46 -2.20 4.95
CA GLY A 16 -7.91 -2.15 5.03
C GLY A 16 -8.45 -0.71 5.17
N ARG A 17 -7.94 0.04 6.16
CA ARG A 17 -8.41 1.41 6.40
C ARG A 17 -8.01 2.37 5.28
N LEU A 18 -6.88 2.13 4.63
CA LEU A 18 -6.48 2.94 3.48
C LEU A 18 -7.47 2.75 2.31
N ILE A 19 -7.87 1.51 2.02
CA ILE A 19 -8.86 1.22 0.97
C ILE A 19 -10.19 1.90 1.27
N ASP A 20 -10.68 1.85 2.52
CA ASP A 20 -11.92 2.54 2.90
C ASP A 20 -11.88 4.03 2.54
N PHE A 21 -10.73 4.70 2.77
CA PHE A 21 -10.55 6.12 2.42
C PHE A 21 -10.44 6.39 0.92
N LEU A 22 -9.88 5.45 0.17
CA LEU A 22 -9.78 5.56 -1.28
C LEU A 22 -11.14 5.33 -1.95
N GLU A 23 -11.90 4.34 -1.49
CA GLU A 23 -13.24 4.04 -2.03
C GLU A 23 -14.27 5.11 -1.68
N SER A 24 -14.18 5.70 -0.48
CA SER A 24 -15.03 6.84 -0.09
C SER A 24 -14.68 8.16 -0.78
N GLY A 25 -13.59 8.21 -1.56
CA GLY A 25 -13.10 9.44 -2.19
C GLY A 25 -12.54 10.47 -1.21
N THR A 26 -12.28 10.07 0.04
CA THR A 26 -11.71 10.96 1.07
C THR A 26 -10.27 11.37 0.73
N THR A 27 -9.55 10.51 0.01
CA THR A 27 -8.17 10.75 -0.44
C THR A 27 -7.91 10.02 -1.77
N ASN A 28 -6.73 10.23 -2.38
CA ASN A 28 -6.29 9.50 -3.55
C ASN A 28 -4.78 9.22 -3.48
N VAL A 29 -4.33 8.20 -4.23
CA VAL A 29 -2.92 7.77 -4.30
C VAL A 29 -2.23 8.18 -5.59
N ASN A 30 -2.86 9.03 -6.40
CA ASN A 30 -2.40 9.35 -7.76
C ASN A 30 -1.03 10.03 -7.80
N ARG A 31 -0.64 10.71 -6.71
CA ARG A 31 0.64 11.43 -6.59
C ARG A 31 1.76 10.63 -5.92
N ILE A 32 1.50 9.40 -5.47
CA ILE A 32 2.49 8.59 -4.76
C ILE A 32 3.61 8.17 -5.71
N THR A 33 4.82 8.65 -5.48
CA THR A 33 6.04 8.24 -6.20
C THR A 33 6.88 7.23 -5.43
N TYR A 34 6.63 7.07 -4.13
CA TYR A 34 7.30 6.11 -3.25
C TYR A 34 6.28 5.29 -2.49
N LEU A 35 6.31 3.97 -2.66
CA LEU A 35 5.48 3.02 -1.93
C LEU A 35 6.37 2.10 -1.10
N VAL A 36 6.12 2.03 0.20
CA VAL A 36 6.85 1.17 1.13
C VAL A 36 5.90 0.10 1.66
N LEU A 37 6.31 -1.16 1.56
CA LEU A 37 5.64 -2.30 2.19
C LEU A 37 6.55 -2.86 3.28
N ASP A 38 6.17 -2.66 4.54
CA ASP A 38 6.92 -3.16 5.70
C ASP A 38 6.24 -4.39 6.29
N GLU A 39 7.01 -5.31 6.88
CA GLU A 39 6.55 -6.64 7.32
C GLU A 39 5.67 -7.36 6.27
N ALA A 40 6.13 -7.39 5.01
CA ALA A 40 5.32 -7.87 3.88
C ALA A 40 4.89 -9.34 4.03
N ASP A 41 5.71 -10.20 4.64
CA ASP A 41 5.35 -11.58 4.97
C ASP A 41 4.17 -11.65 5.92
N ARG A 42 4.20 -10.89 7.02
CA ARG A 42 3.09 -10.84 7.96
C ARG A 42 1.80 -10.32 7.33
N MET A 43 1.90 -9.31 6.47
CA MET A 43 0.69 -8.81 5.79
C MET A 43 0.05 -9.88 4.91
N LEU A 44 0.84 -10.75 4.28
CA LEU A 44 0.30 -11.90 3.53
C LEU A 44 -0.29 -12.97 4.46
N ASP A 45 0.36 -13.28 5.57
CA ASP A 45 -0.15 -14.23 6.57
C ASP A 45 -1.50 -13.78 7.16
N MET A 46 -1.70 -12.46 7.29
CA MET A 46 -2.97 -11.85 7.72
C MET A 46 -4.04 -11.82 6.61
N GLY A 47 -3.73 -12.29 5.40
CA GLY A 47 -4.65 -12.29 4.28
C GLY A 47 -4.85 -10.93 3.61
N PHE A 48 -3.92 -9.98 3.77
CA PHE A 48 -4.02 -8.65 3.14
C PHE A 48 -3.54 -8.60 1.69
N GLU A 49 -3.18 -9.73 1.08
CA GLU A 49 -2.72 -9.78 -0.31
C GLU A 49 -3.68 -9.06 -1.29
N PRO A 50 -5.01 -9.32 -1.27
CA PRO A 50 -5.93 -8.65 -2.19
C PRO A 50 -5.94 -7.13 -2.01
N GLN A 51 -5.88 -6.66 -0.77
CA GLN A 51 -5.86 -5.24 -0.42
C GLN A 51 -4.56 -4.58 -0.90
N ILE A 52 -3.42 -5.22 -0.69
CA ILE A 52 -2.12 -4.68 -1.13
C ILE A 52 -2.07 -4.60 -2.66
N ARG A 53 -2.51 -5.65 -3.37
CA ARG A 53 -2.60 -5.63 -4.84
C ARG A 53 -3.47 -4.51 -5.35
N LYS A 54 -4.61 -4.25 -4.70
CA LYS A 54 -5.50 -3.14 -5.04
C LYS A 54 -4.80 -1.79 -4.87
N ILE A 55 -4.12 -1.56 -3.74
CA ILE A 55 -3.38 -0.31 -3.50
C ILE A 55 -2.28 -0.10 -4.55
N ILE A 56 -1.49 -1.14 -4.83
CA ILE A 56 -0.44 -1.16 -5.87
C ILE A 56 -1.02 -0.77 -7.25
N GLN A 57 -2.18 -1.30 -7.62
CA GLN A 57 -2.84 -1.01 -8.90
C GLN A 57 -3.42 0.41 -8.98
N MET A 58 -3.86 0.96 -7.84
CA MET A 58 -4.38 2.34 -7.78
C MET A 58 -3.26 3.38 -7.81
N THR A 59 -2.04 3.01 -7.39
CA THR A 59 -0.86 3.88 -7.47
C THR A 59 -0.27 3.91 -8.88
N ARG A 60 0.40 5.02 -9.23
CA ARG A 60 1.06 5.19 -10.54
C ARG A 60 2.09 4.07 -10.82
N PRO A 61 2.24 3.62 -12.07
CA PRO A 61 3.14 2.51 -12.41
C PRO A 61 4.62 2.88 -12.33
N ASP A 62 4.97 4.15 -12.52
CA ASP A 62 6.32 4.70 -12.49
C ASP A 62 6.75 5.18 -11.08
N ARG A 63 6.25 4.49 -10.05
CA ARG A 63 6.66 4.70 -8.65
C ARG A 63 7.86 3.83 -8.30
N GLN A 64 8.66 4.27 -7.34
CA GLN A 64 9.60 3.40 -6.66
C GLN A 64 8.85 2.60 -5.58
N THR A 65 8.93 1.27 -5.65
CA THR A 65 8.37 0.38 -4.62
C THR A 65 9.52 -0.24 -3.84
N LEU A 66 9.49 -0.11 -2.52
CA LEU A 66 10.44 -0.74 -1.61
C LEU A 66 9.68 -1.69 -0.68
N MET A 67 10.26 -2.85 -0.43
CA MET A 67 9.62 -3.90 0.39
C MET A 67 10.62 -4.47 1.38
N TRP A 68 10.21 -4.51 2.64
CA TRP A 68 10.93 -5.11 3.76
C TRP A 68 10.11 -6.26 4.32
N SER A 69 10.79 -7.37 4.59
CA SER A 69 10.17 -8.60 5.07
C SER A 69 11.22 -9.44 5.79
N ALA A 70 10.82 -10.15 6.84
CA ALA A 70 11.73 -11.05 7.56
C ALA A 70 11.99 -12.34 6.74
N THR A 71 10.99 -12.78 5.98
CA THR A 71 11.06 -13.95 5.11
C THR A 71 10.77 -13.59 3.65
N TRP A 72 11.20 -14.43 2.69
CA TRP A 72 11.05 -14.16 1.25
C TRP A 72 10.42 -15.30 0.44
N PRO A 73 9.22 -15.78 0.81
CA PRO A 73 8.49 -16.82 0.07
C PRO A 73 8.07 -16.37 -1.34
N ARG A 74 7.60 -17.33 -2.17
CA ARG A 74 7.29 -17.09 -3.58
C ARG A 74 6.18 -16.06 -3.77
N GLU A 75 5.26 -15.98 -2.84
CA GLU A 75 4.11 -15.08 -2.79
C GLU A 75 4.60 -13.61 -2.71
N ILE A 76 5.56 -13.34 -1.83
CA ILE A 76 6.21 -12.03 -1.71
C ILE A 76 6.98 -11.68 -2.99
N GLN A 77 7.73 -12.64 -3.55
CA GLN A 77 8.47 -12.44 -4.80
C GLN A 77 7.55 -12.08 -5.98
N LYS A 78 6.32 -12.62 -6.01
CA LYS A 78 5.32 -12.27 -7.02
C LYS A 78 4.73 -10.88 -6.80
N LEU A 79 4.73 -10.38 -5.56
CA LEU A 79 4.27 -9.03 -5.22
C LEU A 79 5.34 -7.97 -5.55
N ALA A 80 6.62 -8.34 -5.50
CA ALA A 80 7.76 -7.48 -5.81
C ALA A 80 7.96 -7.19 -7.30
N LYS A 81 7.29 -7.94 -8.18
CA LYS A 81 7.38 -7.82 -9.64
C LYS A 81 6.31 -6.88 -10.17
#